data_AF-A0A9X8DU94-F1
#
_entry.id   AF-A0A9X8DU94-F1
#
_cell.length_a   1.000
_cell.length_b   1.000
_cell.length_c   1.000
_cell.angle_alpha   90.00
_cell.angle_beta   90.00
_cell.angle_gamma   90.00
#
_symmetry.space_group_name_H-M   'P 1'
#
loop_
_entity.id
_entity.type
_entity.pdbx_description
1 polymer ?
#
loop_
_entity_poly.entity_id
_entity_poly.type
_entity_poly.pdbx_seq_one_letter_code
_entity_poly.pdbx_strand_id
1 'polypeptide(L)'
;MMLNNYHTLEKKSFDETTGTVEYPWYRVKEHFTREILAEGTGMFITMAFLNGVVSQVVLGGATHGDYSHINLGVGLAFMMGIHTCGGISGAHLNPAVTIALAVHGRFEWKKVPLYIVAQLIGAFLGAAVVFAIYYPSFNEFDAGRSIAKSAGIFATYPIDLYAQNLFSAFLCEFFGTALLVFAIFSLDDPTNMPTNPIMKPLTVALVLVMIGMSFGLPTGYALNPARDLGPRIFTAVAGWGVGVFTAANYYFLIPIFAPIVGAIAGGGAYMVTIYNHHDQHDDLKALKVLGESRGYQAVPSSTIDDCVVGHVLDQSTIYVYGWWIASAVLLTLYLVRVNYLNAFHIITYGLGIYLLNLFIGFLSPQVFWPILLMYFILLFTLTMKRQIKHMCKHNYVPWSSGKEVHKDFK
;
A
#
# COMPACT_ATOMS: atom_id res chain seq x y z
N MET A 1 8.98 20.54 5.88
CA MET A 1 8.91 20.86 7.31
C MET A 1 9.35 19.62 8.08
N MET A 2 10.61 19.56 8.53
CA MET A 2 11.08 18.41 9.33
C MET A 2 10.56 18.61 10.76
N LEU A 3 9.64 17.75 11.21
CA LEU A 3 9.06 17.74 12.56
C LEU A 3 10.09 17.25 13.62
N ASN A 4 11.36 17.62 13.51
CA ASN A 4 12.45 17.03 14.31
C ASN A 4 12.72 17.76 15.63
N ASN A 5 12.03 18.88 15.90
CA ASN A 5 12.20 19.68 17.11
C ASN A 5 10.97 19.64 18.03
N TYR A 6 10.25 18.52 18.08
CA TYR A 6 9.30 18.27 19.16
C TYR A 6 10.00 17.39 20.19
N HIS A 7 10.03 17.83 21.45
CA HIS A 7 10.20 16.91 22.55
C HIS A 7 9.11 15.86 22.40
N THR A 8 9.47 14.59 22.16
CA THR A 8 8.51 13.52 22.40
C THR A 8 8.03 13.74 23.82
N LEU A 9 6.72 13.94 24.04
CA LEU A 9 6.16 13.98 25.39
C LEU A 9 6.80 12.82 26.13
N GLU A 10 7.74 13.09 27.05
CA GLU A 10 8.46 12.08 27.81
C GLU A 10 7.42 11.45 28.74
N LYS A 11 6.57 10.58 28.18
CA LYS A 11 5.51 9.84 28.86
C LYS A 11 6.09 8.66 29.66
N LYS A 12 7.38 8.73 29.95
CA LYS A 12 8.22 7.72 30.55
C LYS A 12 9.15 8.49 31.50
N SER A 13 8.72 8.74 32.73
CA SER A 13 9.70 8.99 33.78
C SER A 13 10.41 7.66 33.99
N PHE A 14 11.71 7.65 33.76
CA PHE A 14 12.53 6.52 34.21
C PHE A 14 12.79 6.77 35.69
N ASP A 15 12.23 5.92 36.54
CA ASP A 15 12.55 5.95 37.95
C ASP A 15 13.90 5.24 38.13
N GLU A 16 14.96 6.02 38.30
CA GLU A 16 16.33 5.52 38.52
C GLU A 16 16.44 4.67 39.79
N THR A 17 15.54 4.84 40.77
CA THR A 17 15.58 4.09 42.03
C THR A 17 14.96 2.70 41.92
N THR A 18 13.91 2.53 41.12
CA THR A 18 13.27 1.22 40.88
C THR A 18 13.72 0.57 39.57
N GLY A 19 14.40 1.31 38.69
CA GLY A 19 14.75 0.88 37.34
C GLY A 19 13.53 0.69 36.45
N THR A 20 12.38 1.26 36.81
CA THR A 20 11.12 1.07 36.09
C THR A 20 10.73 2.29 35.29
N VAL A 21 10.03 2.04 34.18
CA VAL A 21 9.43 3.08 33.36
C VAL A 21 8.04 3.36 33.90
N GLU A 22 7.85 4.53 34.49
CA GLU A 22 6.55 5.01 34.91
C GLU A 22 5.75 5.54 33.72
N TYR A 23 4.47 5.23 33.70
CA TYR A 23 3.55 5.68 32.67
C TYR A 23 2.44 6.56 33.26
N PRO A 24 1.83 7.46 32.47
CA PRO A 24 0.74 8.30 32.95
C PRO A 24 -0.44 7.49 33.50
N TRP A 25 -1.13 8.02 34.50
CA TRP A 25 -2.24 7.34 35.19
C TRP A 25 -3.39 6.96 34.24
N TYR A 26 -3.61 7.72 33.17
CA TYR A 26 -4.63 7.47 32.16
C TYR A 26 -4.21 6.46 31.09
N ARG A 27 -3.01 5.86 31.18
CA ARG A 27 -2.58 4.85 30.22
C ARG A 27 -3.37 3.57 30.41
N VAL A 28 -3.97 3.08 29.32
CA VAL A 28 -4.59 1.75 29.27
C VAL A 28 -3.52 0.67 29.52
N LYS A 29 -3.67 -0.04 30.63
CA LYS A 29 -2.70 -1.05 31.08
C LYS A 29 -2.84 -2.37 30.33
N GLU A 30 -4.08 -2.81 30.13
CA GLU A 30 -4.41 -4.10 29.51
C GLU A 30 -4.08 -4.07 28.01
N HIS A 31 -3.37 -5.09 27.53
CA HIS A 31 -2.80 -5.11 26.18
C HIS A 31 -3.88 -5.16 25.10
N PHE A 32 -4.85 -6.05 25.27
CA PHE A 32 -5.91 -6.28 24.30
C PHE A 32 -6.84 -5.07 24.14
N THR A 33 -7.08 -4.32 25.21
CA THR A 33 -7.85 -3.07 25.20
C THR A 33 -7.13 -2.02 24.37
N ARG A 34 -5.78 -1.96 24.45
CA ARG A 34 -4.99 -1.09 23.56
C ARG A 34 -5.12 -1.51 22.10
N GLU A 35 -5.09 -2.82 21.82
CA GLU A 35 -5.28 -3.35 20.47
C GLU A 35 -6.65 -2.95 19.89
N ILE A 36 -7.73 -3.14 20.67
CA ILE A 36 -9.10 -2.78 20.29
C ILE A 36 -9.22 -1.28 19.98
N LEU A 37 -8.69 -0.42 20.85
CA LEU A 37 -8.69 1.03 20.64
C LEU A 37 -7.88 1.42 19.39
N ALA A 38 -6.76 0.74 19.16
CA ALA A 38 -5.90 0.97 18.01
C ALA A 38 -6.59 0.55 16.70
N GLU A 39 -7.26 -0.60 16.65
CA GLU A 39 -8.04 -1.05 15.48
C GLU A 39 -9.19 -0.09 15.15
N GLY A 40 -9.95 0.34 16.17
CA GLY A 40 -11.03 1.31 15.98
C GLY A 40 -10.52 2.66 15.48
N THR A 41 -9.42 3.16 16.05
CA THR A 41 -8.82 4.45 15.66
C THR A 41 -8.21 4.40 14.27
N GLY A 42 -7.47 3.33 13.95
CA GLY A 42 -6.89 3.13 12.62
C GLY A 42 -7.98 3.04 11.55
N MET A 43 -9.06 2.30 11.84
CA MET A 43 -10.17 2.15 10.90
C MET A 43 -10.98 3.45 10.74
N PHE A 44 -11.15 4.22 11.81
CA PHE A 44 -11.72 5.57 11.76
C PHE A 44 -10.92 6.48 10.81
N ILE A 45 -9.60 6.52 10.97
CA ILE A 45 -8.73 7.34 10.12
C ILE A 45 -8.80 6.88 8.66
N THR A 46 -8.74 5.57 8.41
CA THR A 46 -8.87 5.02 7.07
C THR A 46 -10.19 5.42 6.43
N MET A 47 -11.33 5.28 7.12
CA MET A 47 -12.62 5.63 6.53
C MET A 47 -12.83 7.14 6.40
N ALA A 48 -12.30 7.95 7.31
CA ALA A 48 -12.35 9.41 7.15
C ALA A 48 -11.65 9.87 5.86
N PHE A 49 -10.46 9.34 5.56
CA PHE A 49 -9.77 9.67 4.32
C PHE A 49 -10.41 9.02 3.08
N LEU A 50 -10.79 7.74 3.16
CA LEU A 50 -11.40 7.01 2.06
C LEU A 50 -12.70 7.67 1.62
N ASN A 51 -13.66 7.84 2.53
CA ASN A 51 -14.93 8.48 2.23
C ASN A 51 -14.74 9.95 1.85
N GLY A 52 -13.74 10.63 2.42
CA GLY A 52 -13.40 12.01 2.08
C GLY A 52 -12.96 12.17 0.62
N VAL A 53 -12.08 11.29 0.13
CA VAL A 53 -11.64 11.29 -1.28
C VAL A 53 -12.82 10.99 -2.21
N VAL A 54 -13.64 9.99 -1.89
CA VAL A 54 -14.81 9.66 -2.73
C VAL A 54 -15.83 10.81 -2.70
N SER A 55 -16.06 11.44 -1.55
CA SER A 55 -16.94 12.62 -1.43
C SER A 55 -16.44 13.77 -2.29
N GLN A 56 -15.14 14.05 -2.26
CA GLN A 56 -14.54 15.13 -3.06
C GLN A 56 -14.77 14.92 -4.56
N VAL A 57 -14.56 13.69 -5.05
CA VAL A 57 -14.76 13.37 -6.48
C VAL A 57 -16.23 13.40 -6.87
N VAL A 58 -17.10 12.75 -6.10
CA VAL A 58 -18.52 12.60 -6.45
C VAL A 58 -19.28 13.92 -6.27
N LEU A 59 -19.17 14.55 -5.08
CA LEU A 59 -19.89 15.80 -4.79
C LEU A 59 -19.30 16.99 -5.53
N GLY A 60 -18.00 16.94 -5.87
CA GLY A 60 -17.35 17.91 -6.75
C GLY A 60 -17.65 17.71 -8.23
N GLY A 61 -18.54 16.77 -8.61
CA GLY A 61 -18.94 16.55 -10.01
C GLY A 61 -17.77 16.13 -10.91
N ALA A 62 -16.81 15.36 -10.39
CA ALA A 62 -15.60 14.93 -11.08
C ALA A 62 -14.67 16.07 -11.58
N THR A 63 -14.80 17.29 -11.02
CA THR A 63 -13.87 18.39 -11.31
C THR A 63 -12.66 18.41 -10.37
N HIS A 64 -12.75 17.73 -9.23
CA HIS A 64 -11.73 17.68 -8.17
C HIS A 64 -11.14 16.26 -7.99
N GLY A 65 -11.01 15.55 -9.11
CA GLY A 65 -10.43 14.20 -9.21
C GLY A 65 -11.28 13.27 -10.07
N ASP A 66 -10.73 12.09 -10.34
CA ASP A 66 -11.35 11.03 -11.13
C ASP A 66 -11.24 9.66 -10.41
N TYR A 67 -11.57 8.59 -11.12
CA TYR A 67 -11.48 7.24 -10.58
C TYR A 67 -10.05 6.84 -10.14
N SER A 68 -9.02 7.32 -10.84
CA SER A 68 -7.61 7.08 -10.46
C SER A 68 -7.26 7.81 -9.16
N HIS A 69 -7.79 9.02 -8.96
CA HIS A 69 -7.65 9.76 -7.70
C HIS A 69 -8.30 9.01 -6.53
N ILE A 70 -9.47 8.41 -6.75
CA ILE A 70 -10.12 7.55 -5.76
C ILE A 70 -9.20 6.39 -5.38
N ASN A 71 -8.68 5.64 -6.36
CA ASN A 71 -7.84 4.47 -6.10
C ASN A 71 -6.55 4.84 -5.34
N LEU A 72 -5.87 5.92 -5.75
CA LEU A 72 -4.68 6.41 -5.04
C LEU A 72 -5.03 6.84 -3.61
N GLY A 73 -6.12 7.58 -3.44
CA GLY A 73 -6.59 8.03 -2.14
C GLY A 73 -6.97 6.89 -1.20
N VAL A 74 -7.63 5.84 -1.71
CA VAL A 74 -7.97 4.65 -0.91
C VAL A 74 -6.71 3.94 -0.43
N GLY A 75 -5.72 3.72 -1.29
CA GLY A 75 -4.44 3.14 -0.86
C GLY A 75 -3.77 3.97 0.24
N LEU A 76 -3.67 5.29 0.05
CA LEU A 76 -3.10 6.19 1.05
C LEU A 76 -3.90 6.24 2.35
N ALA A 77 -5.23 6.13 2.29
CA ALA A 77 -6.08 6.07 3.48
C ALA A 77 -5.78 4.83 4.34
N PHE A 78 -5.59 3.67 3.71
CA PHE A 78 -5.14 2.46 4.40
C PHE A 78 -3.70 2.58 4.88
N MET A 79 -2.79 3.21 4.12
CA MET A 79 -1.42 3.50 4.57
C MET A 79 -1.44 4.24 5.92
N MET A 80 -2.24 5.30 6.02
CA MET A 80 -2.33 6.12 7.22
C MET A 80 -2.95 5.36 8.40
N GLY A 81 -3.99 4.56 8.16
CA GLY A 81 -4.56 3.68 9.18
C GLY A 81 -3.53 2.69 9.72
N ILE A 82 -2.84 1.97 8.83
CA ILE A 82 -1.82 0.98 9.19
C ILE A 82 -0.68 1.65 9.96
N HIS A 83 -0.20 2.79 9.49
CA HIS A 83 0.86 3.52 10.19
C HIS A 83 0.44 4.00 11.59
N THR A 84 -0.85 4.35 11.76
CA THR A 84 -1.37 4.84 13.05
C THR A 84 -1.44 3.76 14.12
N CYS A 85 -1.87 2.54 13.77
CA CYS A 85 -2.17 1.49 14.75
C CYS A 85 -1.28 0.25 14.67
N GLY A 86 -0.45 0.10 13.63
CA GLY A 86 0.32 -1.11 13.36
C GLY A 86 1.28 -1.50 14.48
N GLY A 87 1.87 -0.53 15.18
CA GLY A 87 2.75 -0.79 16.32
C GLY A 87 2.06 -1.27 17.60
N ILE A 88 0.72 -1.30 17.63
CA ILE A 88 -0.07 -1.73 18.80
C ILE A 88 -0.89 -2.97 18.46
N SER A 89 -1.76 -2.91 17.45
CA SER A 89 -2.70 -3.99 17.12
C SER A 89 -2.23 -4.94 16.02
N GLY A 90 -1.16 -4.58 15.29
CA GLY A 90 -0.80 -5.21 14.02
C GLY A 90 -1.56 -4.64 12.82
N ALA A 91 -2.47 -3.68 13.01
CA ALA A 91 -3.25 -3.00 11.98
C ALA A 91 -3.97 -3.97 11.02
N HIS A 92 -4.86 -4.80 11.54
CA HIS A 92 -5.66 -5.65 10.67
C HIS A 92 -6.61 -4.81 9.83
N LEU A 93 -7.32 -3.88 10.49
CA LEU A 93 -8.24 -2.89 9.90
C LEU A 93 -9.29 -3.49 8.96
N ASN A 94 -9.49 -4.80 9.02
CA ASN A 94 -10.28 -5.56 8.07
C ASN A 94 -10.71 -6.89 8.74
N PRO A 95 -12.02 -7.16 8.86
CA PRO A 95 -12.52 -8.43 9.37
C PRO A 95 -12.03 -9.64 8.57
N ALA A 96 -11.91 -9.53 7.24
CA ALA A 96 -11.44 -10.62 6.39
C ALA A 96 -9.97 -10.97 6.66
N VAL A 97 -9.11 -9.94 6.82
CA VAL A 97 -7.69 -10.13 7.21
C VAL A 97 -7.61 -10.74 8.62
N THR A 98 -8.38 -10.21 9.57
CA THR A 98 -8.41 -10.69 10.96
C THR A 98 -8.78 -12.18 11.03
N ILE A 99 -9.81 -12.58 10.29
CA ILE A 99 -10.26 -13.97 10.23
C ILE A 99 -9.22 -14.85 9.51
N ALA A 100 -8.68 -14.42 8.38
CA ALA A 100 -7.69 -15.21 7.65
C ALA A 100 -6.41 -15.44 8.48
N LEU A 101 -5.93 -14.43 9.20
CA LEU A 101 -4.82 -14.61 10.14
C LEU A 101 -5.14 -15.64 11.22
N ALA A 102 -6.36 -15.64 11.77
CA ALA A 102 -6.77 -16.60 12.78
C ALA A 102 -6.91 -18.04 12.23
N VAL A 103 -7.47 -18.18 11.01
CA VAL A 103 -7.59 -19.47 10.31
C VAL A 103 -6.22 -20.08 10.03
N HIS A 104 -5.25 -19.26 9.63
CA HIS A 104 -3.89 -19.71 9.33
C HIS A 104 -2.96 -19.75 10.56
N GLY A 105 -3.52 -19.68 11.78
CA GLY A 105 -2.77 -19.83 13.04
C GLY A 105 -1.86 -18.65 13.38
N ARG A 106 -2.01 -17.51 12.69
CA ARG A 106 -1.22 -16.28 12.88
C ARG A 106 -1.88 -15.27 13.83
N PHE A 107 -3.10 -15.57 14.32
CA PHE A 107 -3.82 -14.71 15.26
C PHE A 107 -4.75 -15.50 16.19
N GLU A 108 -4.95 -15.01 17.41
CA GLU A 108 -5.77 -15.69 18.41
C GLU A 108 -7.27 -15.50 18.15
N TRP A 109 -8.00 -16.62 18.00
CA TRP A 109 -9.45 -16.63 17.77
C TRP A 109 -10.27 -15.85 18.82
N LYS A 110 -9.83 -15.84 20.08
CA LYS A 110 -10.53 -15.14 21.18
C LYS A 110 -10.58 -13.63 20.96
N LYS A 111 -9.62 -13.06 20.22
CA LYS A 111 -9.53 -11.62 19.95
C LYS A 111 -10.38 -11.18 18.76
N VAL A 112 -10.66 -12.10 17.83
CA VAL A 112 -11.32 -11.82 16.55
C VAL A 112 -12.64 -11.04 16.70
N PRO A 113 -13.59 -11.42 17.58
CA PRO A 113 -14.88 -10.73 17.63
C PRO A 113 -14.75 -9.24 18.00
N LEU A 114 -13.89 -8.91 18.97
CA LEU A 114 -13.73 -7.52 19.40
C LEU A 114 -12.90 -6.68 18.44
N TYR A 115 -11.97 -7.30 17.70
CA TYR A 115 -11.32 -6.63 16.56
C TYR A 115 -12.34 -6.22 15.50
N ILE A 116 -13.25 -7.14 15.12
CA ILE A 116 -14.30 -6.86 14.12
C ILE A 116 -15.24 -5.75 14.59
N VAL A 117 -15.68 -5.80 15.86
CA VAL A 117 -16.53 -4.75 16.44
C VAL A 117 -15.82 -3.40 16.45
N ALA A 118 -14.54 -3.35 16.86
CA ALA A 118 -13.77 -2.11 16.85
C ALA A 118 -13.63 -1.52 15.44
N GLN A 119 -13.32 -2.36 14.45
CA GLN A 119 -13.21 -1.96 13.04
C GLN A 119 -14.55 -1.40 12.53
N LEU A 120 -15.68 -2.06 12.83
CA LEU A 120 -17.01 -1.58 12.44
C LEU A 120 -17.36 -0.22 13.06
N ILE A 121 -17.07 -0.03 14.35
CA ILE A 121 -17.28 1.24 15.05
C ILE A 121 -16.41 2.34 14.42
N GLY A 122 -15.12 2.07 14.20
CA GLY A 122 -14.21 3.00 13.55
C GLY A 122 -14.72 3.41 12.17
N ALA A 123 -15.14 2.44 11.36
CA ALA A 123 -15.63 2.68 10.01
C ALA A 123 -16.93 3.51 9.99
N PHE A 124 -17.86 3.22 10.90
CA PHE A 124 -19.09 4.00 11.09
C PHE A 124 -18.78 5.45 11.48
N LEU A 125 -17.88 5.67 12.43
CA LEU A 125 -17.52 7.02 12.89
C LEU A 125 -16.78 7.82 11.81
N GLY A 126 -15.94 7.17 11.00
CA GLY A 126 -15.25 7.81 9.88
C GLY A 126 -16.24 8.31 8.84
N ALA A 127 -17.22 7.48 8.49
CA ALA A 127 -18.33 7.87 7.62
C ALA A 127 -19.13 9.05 8.18
N ALA A 128 -19.48 9.01 9.47
CA ALA A 128 -20.24 10.07 10.12
C ALA A 128 -19.54 11.43 10.09
N VAL A 129 -18.23 11.47 10.34
CA VAL A 129 -17.43 12.70 10.28
C VAL A 129 -17.39 13.27 8.87
N VAL A 130 -17.19 12.43 7.85
CA VAL A 130 -17.17 12.89 6.45
C VAL A 130 -18.54 13.43 6.03
N PHE A 131 -19.62 12.75 6.41
CA PHE A 131 -20.97 13.25 6.17
C PHE A 131 -21.21 14.62 6.82
N ALA A 132 -20.75 14.82 8.06
CA ALA A 132 -20.88 16.10 8.75
C ALA A 132 -20.10 17.22 8.03
N ILE A 133 -18.88 16.93 7.56
CA ILE A 133 -18.04 17.89 6.82
C ILE A 133 -18.69 18.29 5.50
N TYR A 134 -19.17 17.31 4.73
CA TYR A 134 -19.77 17.54 3.41
C TYR A 134 -21.28 17.78 3.45
N TYR A 135 -21.89 17.96 4.63
CA TYR A 135 -23.34 18.05 4.79
C TYR A 135 -24.01 19.09 3.86
N PRO A 136 -23.48 20.32 3.70
CA PRO A 136 -24.04 21.28 2.74
C PRO A 136 -23.97 20.78 1.30
N SER A 137 -22.82 20.24 0.87
CA SER A 137 -22.63 19.69 -0.47
C SER A 137 -23.58 18.52 -0.76
N PHE A 138 -23.82 17.69 0.24
CA PHE A 138 -24.81 16.62 0.15
C PHE A 138 -26.23 17.17 0.00
N ASN A 139 -26.61 18.26 0.68
CA ASN A 139 -27.95 18.86 0.55
C ASN A 139 -28.16 19.49 -0.83
N GLU A 140 -27.11 20.07 -1.42
CA GLU A 140 -27.16 20.60 -2.77
C GLU A 140 -27.16 19.49 -3.83
N PHE A 141 -26.27 18.51 -3.69
CA PHE A 141 -26.12 17.42 -4.65
C PHE A 141 -27.28 16.43 -4.59
N ASP A 142 -27.72 16.02 -3.40
CA ASP A 142 -28.73 14.97 -3.22
C ASP A 142 -29.52 15.15 -1.91
N ALA A 143 -30.33 16.20 -1.83
CA ALA A 143 -31.19 16.48 -0.67
C ALA A 143 -32.05 15.29 -0.23
N GLY A 144 -32.48 14.45 -1.18
CA GLY A 144 -33.33 13.28 -0.94
C GLY A 144 -32.58 12.03 -0.47
N ARG A 145 -31.25 12.05 -0.41
CA ARG A 145 -30.41 10.92 0.05
C ARG A 145 -30.75 9.63 -0.71
N SER A 146 -30.66 9.70 -2.04
CA SER A 146 -30.88 8.56 -2.92
C SER A 146 -29.70 7.59 -2.88
N ILE A 147 -30.01 6.29 -2.79
CA ILE A 147 -29.00 5.21 -2.78
C ILE A 147 -28.16 5.26 -4.07
N ALA A 148 -28.82 5.37 -5.22
CA ALA A 148 -28.16 5.35 -6.52
C ALA A 148 -27.25 6.57 -6.76
N LYS A 149 -27.52 7.69 -6.09
CA LYS A 149 -26.81 8.95 -6.34
C LYS A 149 -25.64 9.17 -5.39
N SER A 150 -25.81 8.86 -4.10
CA SER A 150 -24.85 9.31 -3.08
C SER A 150 -24.48 8.26 -2.02
N ALA A 151 -25.21 7.15 -1.87
CA ALA A 151 -24.83 6.12 -0.89
C ALA A 151 -23.51 5.41 -1.27
N GLY A 152 -23.18 5.37 -2.57
CA GLY A 152 -21.92 4.85 -3.10
C GLY A 152 -20.66 5.58 -2.61
N ILE A 153 -20.82 6.76 -2.03
CA ILE A 153 -19.72 7.48 -1.36
C ILE A 153 -19.27 6.76 -0.09
N PHE A 154 -20.19 6.05 0.57
CA PHE A 154 -19.96 5.47 1.89
C PHE A 154 -19.70 3.98 1.86
N ALA A 155 -20.55 3.24 1.15
CA ALA A 155 -20.49 1.79 1.01
C ALA A 155 -20.46 1.44 -0.48
N THR A 156 -20.01 0.24 -0.84
CA THR A 156 -19.92 -0.13 -2.25
C THR A 156 -21.27 -0.63 -2.78
N TYR A 157 -21.49 -0.42 -4.06
CA TYR A 157 -22.62 -0.95 -4.80
C TYR A 157 -22.11 -1.42 -6.16
N PRO A 158 -22.61 -2.55 -6.68
CA PRO A 158 -22.20 -3.05 -7.97
C PRO A 158 -22.83 -2.19 -9.05
N ILE A 159 -22.17 -2.11 -10.20
CA ILE A 159 -22.82 -1.55 -11.39
C ILE A 159 -23.98 -2.45 -11.84
N ASP A 160 -24.94 -1.91 -12.59
CA ASP A 160 -26.20 -2.60 -12.91
C ASP A 160 -26.03 -4.01 -13.51
N LEU A 161 -25.02 -4.22 -14.37
CA LEU A 161 -24.75 -5.54 -14.95
C LEU A 161 -24.36 -6.59 -13.88
N TYR A 162 -23.65 -6.17 -12.85
CA TYR A 162 -23.22 -7.05 -11.75
C TYR A 162 -24.27 -7.15 -10.65
N ALA A 163 -25.17 -6.17 -10.53
CA ALA A 163 -26.37 -6.28 -9.68
C ALA A 163 -27.31 -7.41 -10.14
N GLN A 164 -27.35 -7.70 -11.44
CA GLN A 164 -28.13 -8.80 -12.03
C GLN A 164 -27.41 -10.15 -11.96
N ASN A 165 -26.08 -10.15 -11.80
CA ASN A 165 -25.25 -11.35 -11.69
C ASN A 165 -24.35 -11.28 -10.44
N LEU A 166 -24.95 -11.57 -9.29
CA LEU A 166 -24.25 -11.53 -8.00
C LEU A 166 -23.07 -12.50 -7.90
N PHE A 167 -23.03 -13.56 -8.71
CA PHE A 167 -21.89 -14.47 -8.74
C PHE A 167 -20.64 -13.78 -9.29
N SER A 168 -20.77 -13.00 -10.36
CA SER A 168 -19.65 -12.21 -10.88
C SER A 168 -19.17 -11.15 -9.87
N ALA A 169 -20.10 -10.54 -9.13
CA ALA A 169 -19.77 -9.61 -8.05
C ALA A 169 -19.03 -10.32 -6.91
N PHE A 170 -19.50 -11.52 -6.53
CA PHE A 170 -18.83 -12.38 -5.56
C PHE A 170 -17.40 -12.70 -6.00
N LEU A 171 -17.20 -13.14 -7.24
CA LEU A 171 -15.88 -13.48 -7.77
C LEU A 171 -14.91 -12.29 -7.74
N CYS A 172 -15.40 -11.09 -8.04
CA CYS A 172 -14.60 -9.87 -8.00
C CYS A 172 -14.08 -9.58 -6.58
N GLU A 173 -14.97 -9.57 -5.59
CA GLU A 173 -14.61 -9.33 -4.19
C GLU A 173 -13.77 -10.47 -3.58
N PHE A 174 -14.08 -11.72 -3.93
CA PHE A 174 -13.30 -12.89 -3.56
C PHE A 174 -11.86 -12.78 -4.08
N PHE A 175 -11.69 -12.55 -5.38
CA PHE A 175 -10.37 -12.55 -6.00
C PHE A 175 -9.53 -11.35 -5.58
N GLY A 176 -10.12 -10.16 -5.52
CA GLY A 176 -9.44 -8.96 -5.03
C GLY A 176 -8.94 -9.16 -3.59
N THR A 177 -9.76 -9.75 -2.71
CA THR A 177 -9.35 -9.97 -1.31
C THR A 177 -8.35 -11.11 -1.19
N ALA A 178 -8.44 -12.13 -2.03
CA ALA A 178 -7.43 -13.19 -2.11
C ALA A 178 -6.06 -12.63 -2.47
N LEU A 179 -5.98 -11.75 -3.48
CA LEU A 179 -4.73 -11.06 -3.85
C LEU A 179 -4.20 -10.18 -2.71
N LEU A 180 -5.09 -9.44 -2.03
CA LEU A 180 -4.71 -8.61 -0.89
C LEU A 180 -4.06 -9.44 0.22
N VAL A 181 -4.69 -10.53 0.66
CA VAL A 181 -4.16 -11.35 1.77
C VAL A 181 -2.96 -12.18 1.35
N PHE A 182 -2.93 -12.68 0.12
CA PHE A 182 -1.74 -13.32 -0.46
C PHE A 182 -0.54 -12.37 -0.38
N ALA A 183 -0.72 -11.12 -0.81
CA ALA A 183 0.33 -10.11 -0.75
C ALA A 183 0.70 -9.78 0.71
N ILE A 184 -0.26 -9.60 1.62
CA ILE A 184 0.05 -9.35 3.05
C ILE A 184 0.91 -10.48 3.62
N PHE A 185 0.58 -11.75 3.34
CA PHE A 185 1.35 -12.89 3.82
C PHE A 185 2.76 -12.87 3.22
N SER A 186 2.89 -12.60 1.91
CA SER A 186 4.19 -12.44 1.25
C SER A 186 5.05 -11.32 1.82
N LEU A 187 4.44 -10.19 2.18
CA LEU A 187 5.15 -9.00 2.68
C LEU A 187 5.62 -9.15 4.13
N ASP A 188 4.91 -9.99 4.89
CA ASP A 188 5.20 -10.24 6.30
C ASP A 188 6.10 -11.45 6.54
N ASP A 189 6.20 -12.34 5.56
CA ASP A 189 6.94 -13.60 5.67
C ASP A 189 8.46 -13.40 5.74
N PRO A 190 9.11 -13.74 6.88
CA PRO A 190 10.54 -13.51 7.05
C PRO A 190 11.43 -14.45 6.23
N THR A 191 10.92 -15.57 5.73
CA THR A 191 11.68 -16.51 4.87
C THR A 191 11.72 -16.08 3.40
N ASN A 192 10.83 -15.18 3.00
CA ASN A 192 10.76 -14.64 1.64
C ASN A 192 11.60 -13.35 1.52
N MET A 193 11.10 -12.34 0.79
CA MET A 193 11.61 -10.97 0.76
C MET A 193 10.70 -10.07 1.60
N PRO A 194 10.74 -10.14 2.94
CA PRO A 194 9.87 -9.35 3.80
C PRO A 194 10.11 -7.87 3.57
N THR A 195 9.03 -7.11 3.55
CA THR A 195 9.14 -5.65 3.47
C THR A 195 9.63 -5.09 4.79
N ASN A 196 10.54 -4.11 4.72
CA ASN A 196 11.01 -3.37 5.89
C ASN A 196 9.80 -2.89 6.72
N PRO A 197 9.77 -3.09 8.06
CA PRO A 197 8.63 -2.71 8.90
C PRO A 197 8.13 -1.28 8.70
N ILE A 198 9.03 -0.33 8.41
CA ILE A 198 8.69 1.07 8.15
C ILE A 198 7.95 1.24 6.81
N MET A 199 8.28 0.39 5.83
CA MET A 199 7.73 0.43 4.48
C MET A 199 6.47 -0.43 4.30
N LYS A 200 6.18 -1.35 5.24
CA LYS A 200 5.00 -2.24 5.18
C LYS A 200 3.69 -1.47 4.90
N PRO A 201 3.39 -0.33 5.57
CA PRO A 201 2.17 0.43 5.28
C PRO A 201 2.10 0.92 3.83
N LEU A 202 3.23 1.37 3.27
CA LEU A 202 3.29 1.86 1.89
C LEU A 202 3.09 0.71 0.90
N THR A 203 3.73 -0.44 1.11
CA THR A 203 3.61 -1.55 0.17
C THR A 203 2.19 -2.13 0.16
N VAL A 204 1.55 -2.27 1.32
CA VAL A 204 0.13 -2.67 1.39
C VAL A 204 -0.77 -1.65 0.69
N ALA A 205 -0.49 -0.36 0.83
CA ALA A 205 -1.22 0.69 0.13
C ALA A 205 -1.09 0.57 -1.40
N LEU A 206 0.11 0.32 -1.91
CA LEU A 206 0.32 0.12 -3.35
C LEU A 206 -0.43 -1.11 -3.89
N VAL A 207 -0.52 -2.20 -3.11
CA VAL A 207 -1.33 -3.37 -3.47
C VAL A 207 -2.81 -2.98 -3.58
N LEU A 208 -3.34 -2.21 -2.63
CA LEU A 208 -4.72 -1.73 -2.69
C LEU A 208 -4.99 -0.80 -3.88
N VAL A 209 -4.05 0.11 -4.19
CA VAL A 209 -4.14 0.96 -5.40
C VAL A 209 -4.23 0.08 -6.65
N MET A 210 -3.37 -0.92 -6.76
CA MET A 210 -3.36 -1.84 -7.91
C MET A 210 -4.67 -2.62 -8.02
N ILE A 211 -5.19 -3.17 -6.90
CA ILE A 211 -6.48 -3.87 -6.91
C ILE A 211 -7.61 -2.94 -7.34
N GLY A 212 -7.68 -1.71 -6.83
CA GLY A 212 -8.72 -0.74 -7.20
C GLY A 212 -8.67 -0.33 -8.68
N MET A 213 -7.46 -0.14 -9.21
CA MET A 213 -7.22 0.18 -10.62
C MET A 213 -7.50 -1.00 -11.56
N SER A 214 -7.29 -2.24 -11.13
CA SER A 214 -7.48 -3.44 -11.96
C SER A 214 -8.90 -4.03 -11.87
N PHE A 215 -9.50 -4.03 -10.68
CA PHE A 215 -10.72 -4.79 -10.38
C PHE A 215 -11.82 -3.96 -9.74
N GLY A 216 -11.70 -2.64 -9.71
CA GLY A 216 -12.66 -1.83 -8.97
C GLY A 216 -13.95 -1.47 -9.72
N LEU A 217 -13.99 -1.56 -11.06
CA LEU A 217 -15.19 -1.22 -11.85
C LEU A 217 -16.44 -2.07 -11.48
N PRO A 218 -16.36 -3.40 -11.32
CA PRO A 218 -17.54 -4.23 -11.09
C PRO A 218 -18.32 -3.91 -9.80
N THR A 219 -17.57 -3.73 -8.70
CA THR A 219 -18.12 -3.75 -7.34
C THR A 219 -17.63 -2.61 -6.45
N GLY A 220 -16.69 -1.77 -6.92
CA GLY A 220 -16.05 -0.75 -6.09
C GLY A 220 -15.02 -1.28 -5.09
N TYR A 221 -14.55 -2.54 -5.28
CA TYR A 221 -13.49 -3.20 -4.51
C TYR A 221 -13.61 -2.98 -3.00
N ALA A 222 -14.66 -3.53 -2.39
CA ALA A 222 -14.86 -3.39 -0.96
C ALA A 222 -13.71 -4.04 -0.16
N LEU A 223 -13.35 -5.29 -0.48
CA LEU A 223 -12.26 -6.08 0.09
C LEU A 223 -12.28 -6.27 1.62
N ASN A 224 -13.19 -5.60 2.32
CA ASN A 224 -13.16 -5.36 3.74
C ASN A 224 -14.59 -5.23 4.26
N PRO A 225 -15.09 -6.20 5.04
CA PRO A 225 -16.44 -6.15 5.59
C PRO A 225 -16.71 -4.93 6.46
N ALA A 226 -15.74 -4.42 7.23
CA ALA A 226 -15.94 -3.24 8.07
C ALA A 226 -16.01 -1.95 7.25
N ARG A 227 -15.20 -1.85 6.18
CA ARG A 227 -15.20 -0.72 5.22
C ARG A 227 -16.54 -0.59 4.51
N ASP A 228 -17.28 -1.68 4.33
CA ASP A 228 -18.62 -1.62 3.73
C ASP A 228 -19.72 -1.51 4.77
N LEU A 229 -19.79 -2.46 5.71
CA LEU A 229 -20.92 -2.60 6.63
C LEU A 229 -21.03 -1.43 7.63
N GLY A 230 -19.92 -0.92 8.15
CA GLY A 230 -19.93 0.21 9.10
C GLY A 230 -20.56 1.46 8.49
N PRO A 231 -20.04 1.97 7.36
CA PRO A 231 -20.64 3.10 6.64
C PRO A 231 -22.04 2.82 6.07
N ARG A 232 -22.36 1.56 5.74
CA ARG A 232 -23.72 1.16 5.31
C ARG A 232 -24.73 1.29 6.45
N ILE A 233 -24.37 0.86 7.66
CA ILE A 233 -25.19 1.08 8.86
C ILE A 233 -25.36 2.58 9.12
N PHE A 234 -24.29 3.36 8.94
CA PHE A 234 -24.36 4.83 9.05
C PHE A 234 -25.36 5.42 8.06
N THR A 235 -25.26 5.11 6.76
CA THR A 235 -26.16 5.66 5.75
C THR A 235 -27.63 5.26 5.98
N ALA A 236 -27.88 4.06 6.50
CA ALA A 236 -29.23 3.62 6.86
C ALA A 236 -29.91 4.55 7.89
N VAL A 237 -29.15 5.06 8.87
CA VAL A 237 -29.66 5.96 9.92
C VAL A 237 -29.50 7.45 9.57
N ALA A 238 -28.65 7.79 8.60
CA ALA A 238 -28.35 9.17 8.20
C ALA A 238 -29.23 9.71 7.06
N GLY A 239 -30.31 9.01 6.71
CA GLY A 239 -31.36 9.50 5.81
C GLY A 239 -31.57 8.70 4.52
N TRP A 240 -30.65 7.82 4.12
CA TRP A 240 -30.84 6.93 2.96
C TRP A 240 -31.83 5.79 3.24
N GLY A 241 -32.09 5.51 4.52
CA GLY A 241 -33.03 4.49 4.98
C GLY A 241 -32.51 3.06 4.83
N VAL A 242 -33.30 2.09 5.30
CA VAL A 242 -32.92 0.67 5.34
C VAL A 242 -32.76 0.02 3.96
N GLY A 243 -33.19 0.71 2.89
CA GLY A 243 -33.03 0.25 1.51
C GLY A 243 -31.58 0.00 1.09
N VAL A 244 -30.60 0.58 1.79
CA VAL A 244 -29.16 0.32 1.58
C VAL A 244 -28.79 -1.16 1.75
N PHE A 245 -29.61 -1.95 2.46
CA PHE A 245 -29.43 -3.40 2.65
C PHE A 245 -30.22 -4.24 1.64
N THR A 246 -31.22 -3.68 0.96
CA THR A 246 -32.01 -4.41 -0.05
C THR A 246 -31.59 -4.06 -1.49
N ALA A 247 -30.84 -2.97 -1.66
CA ALA A 247 -30.32 -2.51 -2.95
C ALA A 247 -29.50 -3.60 -3.67
N ALA A 248 -29.63 -3.60 -5.00
CA ALA A 248 -28.93 -4.53 -5.90
C ALA A 248 -29.05 -6.01 -5.46
N ASN A 249 -30.27 -6.46 -5.20
CA ASN A 249 -30.57 -7.85 -4.80
C ASN A 249 -29.84 -8.27 -3.52
N TYR A 250 -29.92 -7.47 -2.45
CA TYR A 250 -29.23 -7.72 -1.18
C TYR A 250 -27.71 -7.79 -1.30
N TYR A 251 -27.14 -6.92 -2.15
CA TYR A 251 -25.72 -6.90 -2.45
C TYR A 251 -24.81 -6.77 -1.22
N PHE A 252 -25.27 -6.13 -0.13
CA PHE A 252 -24.48 -5.94 1.10
C PHE A 252 -23.88 -7.24 1.68
N LEU A 253 -24.47 -8.40 1.37
CA LEU A 253 -23.93 -9.71 1.75
C LEU A 253 -22.59 -10.00 1.05
N ILE A 254 -22.40 -9.52 -0.18
CA ILE A 254 -21.21 -9.80 -0.99
C ILE A 254 -19.95 -9.16 -0.37
N PRO A 255 -19.88 -7.84 -0.08
CA PRO A 255 -18.76 -7.23 0.64
C PRO A 255 -18.46 -7.80 2.03
N ILE A 256 -19.38 -8.58 2.62
CA ILE A 256 -19.16 -9.25 3.90
C ILE A 256 -18.53 -10.63 3.67
N PHE A 257 -19.20 -11.49 2.91
CA PHE A 257 -18.83 -12.90 2.82
C PHE A 257 -17.74 -13.18 1.77
N ALA A 258 -17.81 -12.53 0.60
CA ALA A 258 -16.83 -12.78 -0.46
C ALA A 258 -15.40 -12.41 -0.04
N PRO A 259 -15.16 -11.27 0.63
CA PRO A 259 -13.83 -10.96 1.17
C PRO A 259 -13.33 -11.97 2.20
N ILE A 260 -14.18 -12.47 3.11
CA ILE A 260 -13.75 -13.46 4.11
C ILE A 260 -13.27 -14.75 3.43
N VAL A 261 -14.06 -15.27 2.49
CA VAL A 261 -13.71 -16.48 1.74
C VAL A 261 -12.46 -16.25 0.88
N GLY A 262 -12.37 -15.08 0.24
CA GLY A 262 -11.21 -14.66 -0.54
C GLY A 262 -9.94 -14.56 0.29
N ALA A 263 -9.99 -13.91 1.45
CA ALA A 263 -8.88 -13.75 2.37
C ALA A 263 -8.33 -15.10 2.85
N ILE A 264 -9.20 -16.03 3.24
CA ILE A 264 -8.82 -17.38 3.66
C ILE A 264 -8.13 -18.11 2.50
N ALA A 265 -8.73 -18.07 1.31
CA ALA A 265 -8.19 -18.71 0.11
C ALA A 265 -6.84 -18.11 -0.31
N GLY A 266 -6.69 -16.78 -0.28
CA GLY A 266 -5.45 -16.07 -0.61
C GLY A 266 -4.31 -16.40 0.34
N GLY A 267 -4.58 -16.40 1.65
CA GLY A 267 -3.61 -16.86 2.64
C GLY A 267 -3.21 -18.33 2.43
N GLY A 268 -4.19 -19.20 2.16
CA GLY A 268 -3.93 -20.62 1.89
C GLY A 268 -3.13 -20.85 0.61
N ALA A 269 -3.44 -20.09 -0.45
CA ALA A 269 -2.68 -20.11 -1.69
C ALA A 269 -1.21 -19.72 -1.45
N TYR A 270 -0.94 -18.66 -0.69
CA TYR A 270 0.43 -18.29 -0.33
C TYR A 270 1.15 -19.42 0.43
N MET A 271 0.47 -20.03 1.39
CA MET A 271 1.06 -21.13 2.17
C MET A 271 1.45 -22.30 1.27
N VAL A 272 0.56 -22.69 0.36
CA VAL A 272 0.78 -23.84 -0.53
C VAL A 272 1.82 -23.54 -1.61
N THR A 273 1.75 -22.38 -2.26
CA THR A 273 2.55 -22.12 -3.47
C THR A 273 3.89 -21.45 -3.20
N ILE A 274 4.05 -20.75 -2.07
CA ILE A 274 5.28 -20.02 -1.74
C ILE A 274 5.85 -20.51 -0.40
N TYR A 275 5.12 -20.35 0.71
CA TYR A 275 5.66 -20.58 2.05
C TYR A 275 6.27 -21.98 2.22
N ASN A 276 5.55 -23.02 1.79
CA ASN A 276 5.98 -24.41 1.92
C ASN A 276 7.14 -24.81 0.99
N HIS A 277 7.65 -23.90 0.16
CA HIS A 277 8.76 -24.14 -0.77
C HIS A 277 10.07 -23.49 -0.33
N HIS A 278 10.10 -22.79 0.81
CA HIS A 278 11.33 -22.33 1.43
C HIS A 278 12.14 -23.51 1.98
N ASP A 279 13.46 -23.42 1.89
CA ASP A 279 14.36 -24.45 2.38
C ASP A 279 14.87 -24.13 3.80
N GLN A 280 15.63 -25.08 4.37
CA GLN A 280 16.20 -24.91 5.71
C GLN A 280 17.14 -23.71 5.81
N HIS A 281 17.78 -23.29 4.71
CA HIS A 281 18.66 -22.13 4.70
C HIS A 281 17.86 -20.83 4.86
N ASP A 282 16.73 -20.71 4.18
CA ASP A 282 15.80 -19.60 4.33
C ASP A 282 15.26 -19.50 5.76
N ASP A 283 14.90 -20.62 6.38
CA ASP A 283 14.46 -20.68 7.78
C ASP A 283 15.53 -20.19 8.75
N LEU A 284 16.78 -20.63 8.56
CA LEU A 284 17.91 -20.20 9.40
C LEU A 284 18.19 -18.70 9.23
N LYS A 285 18.07 -18.17 8.02
CA LYS A 285 18.19 -16.74 7.74
C LYS A 285 17.08 -15.94 8.42
N ALA A 286 15.83 -16.41 8.33
CA ALA A 286 14.69 -15.80 9.00
C ALA A 286 14.88 -15.78 10.54
N LEU A 287 15.35 -16.88 11.13
CA LEU A 287 15.63 -16.98 12.56
C LEU A 287 16.74 -16.02 13.01
N LYS A 288 17.78 -15.80 12.20
CA LYS A 288 18.82 -14.80 12.48
C LYS A 288 18.25 -13.38 12.49
N VAL A 289 17.44 -13.01 11.49
CA VAL A 289 16.79 -11.69 11.42
C VAL A 289 15.83 -11.48 12.60
N LEU A 290 15.06 -12.51 12.97
CA LEU A 290 14.17 -12.49 14.13
C LEU A 290 14.93 -12.47 15.46
N GLY A 291 16.11 -13.08 15.52
CA GLY A 291 16.99 -13.10 16.70
C GLY A 291 17.70 -11.77 16.93
N GLU A 292 18.23 -11.15 15.87
CA GLU A 292 18.86 -9.82 15.90
C GLU A 292 17.85 -8.73 16.29
N SER A 293 16.60 -8.83 15.81
CA SER A 293 15.52 -7.92 16.21
C SER A 293 15.05 -8.10 17.66
N ARG A 294 15.36 -9.23 18.31
CA ARG A 294 15.09 -9.51 19.74
C ARG A 294 16.31 -9.29 20.66
N GLY A 295 17.40 -8.73 20.15
CA GLY A 295 18.59 -8.40 20.95
C GLY A 295 19.49 -9.58 21.30
N TYR A 296 19.39 -10.71 20.60
CA TYR A 296 20.35 -11.81 20.72
C TYR A 296 21.51 -11.56 19.73
N GLN A 297 22.75 -11.50 20.21
CA GLN A 297 23.92 -11.36 19.34
C GLN A 297 24.07 -12.60 18.46
N ALA A 298 23.99 -12.42 17.14
CA ALA A 298 24.28 -13.47 16.18
C ALA A 298 25.78 -13.81 16.20
N VAL A 299 26.08 -15.11 16.18
CA VAL A 299 27.43 -15.64 15.91
C VAL A 299 27.79 -15.30 14.46
N PRO A 300 29.04 -14.88 14.14
CA PRO A 300 29.39 -14.49 12.78
C PRO A 300 29.33 -15.72 11.87
N SER A 301 28.48 -15.70 10.83
CA SER A 301 28.56 -16.70 9.77
C SER A 301 29.59 -16.27 8.74
N SER A 302 30.80 -16.81 8.85
CA SER A 302 31.71 -16.93 7.72
C SER A 302 31.26 -18.11 6.86
N THR A 303 30.46 -17.85 5.82
CA THR A 303 30.23 -18.86 4.78
C THR A 303 30.55 -18.26 3.43
N ILE A 304 31.43 -18.96 2.72
CA ILE A 304 32.16 -18.54 1.52
C ILE A 304 31.25 -18.45 0.28
N ASP A 305 30.01 -18.92 0.37
CA ASP A 305 29.13 -19.14 -0.80
C ASP A 305 28.36 -17.88 -1.27
N ASP A 306 28.02 -16.95 -0.36
CA ASP A 306 27.41 -15.66 -0.74
C ASP A 306 28.37 -14.78 -1.56
N CYS A 307 29.68 -14.98 -1.35
CA CYS A 307 30.72 -14.29 -2.11
C CYS A 307 30.75 -14.77 -3.58
N VAL A 308 30.50 -16.05 -3.84
CA VAL A 308 30.59 -16.62 -5.20
C VAL A 308 29.40 -16.20 -6.05
N VAL A 309 28.18 -16.25 -5.51
CA VAL A 309 26.97 -15.85 -6.25
C VAL A 309 26.96 -14.33 -6.49
N GLY A 310 27.36 -13.54 -5.49
CA GLY A 310 27.58 -12.10 -5.64
C GLY A 310 28.66 -11.78 -6.68
N HIS A 311 29.76 -12.52 -6.70
CA HIS A 311 30.86 -12.33 -7.65
C HIS A 311 30.47 -12.69 -9.10
N VAL A 312 29.65 -13.73 -9.29
CA VAL A 312 29.16 -14.12 -10.63
C VAL A 312 28.15 -13.10 -11.16
N LEU A 313 27.24 -12.60 -10.32
CA LEU A 313 26.30 -11.55 -10.70
C LEU A 313 27.03 -10.23 -11.01
N ASP A 314 28.00 -9.84 -10.18
CA ASP A 314 28.84 -8.65 -10.42
C ASP A 314 29.75 -8.81 -11.65
N GLN A 315 30.19 -10.02 -12.01
CA GLN A 315 30.93 -10.24 -13.25
C GLN A 315 30.05 -10.14 -14.50
N SER A 316 28.76 -10.50 -14.41
CA SER A 316 27.83 -10.46 -15.54
C SER A 316 27.32 -9.05 -15.88
N THR A 317 27.29 -8.14 -14.91
CA THR A 317 26.94 -6.72 -15.09
C THR A 317 28.06 -5.88 -15.71
N ILE A 318 29.26 -6.42 -15.91
CA ILE A 318 30.41 -5.69 -16.48
C ILE A 318 30.32 -5.54 -18.00
N TYR A 319 29.54 -6.37 -18.70
CA TYR A 319 29.48 -6.35 -20.16
C TYR A 319 28.48 -5.34 -20.75
N VAL A 320 28.12 -4.27 -20.04
CA VAL A 320 27.21 -3.21 -20.54
C VAL A 320 27.58 -2.78 -21.98
N TYR A 321 28.87 -2.59 -22.25
CA TYR A 321 29.35 -2.24 -23.59
C TYR A 321 29.06 -3.31 -24.65
N GLY A 322 29.17 -4.61 -24.31
CA GLY A 322 28.86 -5.71 -25.22
C GLY A 322 27.39 -5.73 -25.63
N TRP A 323 26.47 -5.43 -24.71
CA TRP A 323 25.04 -5.34 -24.98
C TRP A 323 24.69 -4.15 -25.87
N TRP A 324 25.32 -2.99 -25.62
CA TRP A 324 25.13 -1.81 -26.47
C TRP A 324 25.76 -1.99 -27.87
N ILE A 325 26.92 -2.64 -27.96
CA ILE A 325 27.55 -2.97 -29.25
C ILE A 325 26.67 -3.96 -30.03
N ALA A 326 26.20 -5.04 -29.40
CA ALA A 326 25.30 -6.00 -30.04
C ALA A 326 24.00 -5.34 -30.52
N SER A 327 23.40 -4.48 -29.68
CA SER A 327 22.21 -3.71 -30.04
C SER A 327 22.48 -2.74 -31.20
N ALA A 328 23.62 -2.05 -31.21
CA ALA A 328 24.00 -1.13 -32.28
C ALA A 328 24.25 -1.87 -33.61
N VAL A 329 24.87 -3.05 -33.56
CA VAL A 329 25.09 -3.92 -34.73
C VAL A 329 23.76 -4.40 -35.29
N LEU A 330 22.85 -4.91 -34.45
CA LEU A 330 21.52 -5.36 -34.87
C LEU A 330 20.69 -4.21 -35.46
N LEU A 331 20.74 -3.02 -34.84
CA LEU A 331 20.07 -1.82 -35.35
C LEU A 331 20.65 -1.40 -36.71
N THR A 332 21.97 -1.45 -36.87
CA THR A 332 22.63 -1.12 -38.14
C THR A 332 22.24 -2.12 -39.23
N LEU A 333 22.26 -3.42 -38.93
CA LEU A 333 21.81 -4.46 -39.86
C LEU A 333 20.34 -4.27 -40.26
N TYR A 334 19.48 -3.91 -39.31
CA TYR A 334 18.08 -3.60 -39.57
C TYR A 334 17.92 -2.38 -40.49
N LEU A 335 18.64 -1.28 -40.23
CA LEU A 335 18.60 -0.06 -41.05
C LEU A 335 19.15 -0.31 -42.47
N VAL A 336 20.25 -1.05 -42.60
CA VAL A 336 20.80 -1.48 -43.90
C VAL A 336 19.78 -2.35 -44.64
N ARG A 337 19.12 -3.29 -43.94
CA ARG A 337 18.09 -4.13 -44.53
C ARG A 337 16.89 -3.34 -45.04
N VAL A 338 16.42 -2.34 -44.27
CA VAL A 338 15.32 -1.45 -44.66
C VAL A 338 15.69 -0.64 -45.90
N ASN A 339 16.91 -0.09 -45.96
CA ASN A 339 17.35 0.75 -47.07
C ASN A 339 17.71 -0.03 -48.35
N TYR A 340 18.26 -1.25 -48.22
CA TYR A 340 18.77 -2.00 -49.37
C TYR A 340 17.76 -3.00 -49.95
N LEU A 341 16.87 -3.57 -49.12
CA LEU A 341 15.86 -4.54 -49.58
C LEU A 341 14.48 -3.92 -49.80
N ASN A 342 14.32 -2.60 -49.63
CA ASN A 342 13.04 -1.87 -49.72
C ASN A 342 11.87 -2.55 -48.97
N ALA A 343 12.16 -3.21 -47.86
CA ALA A 343 11.21 -4.02 -47.09
C ALA A 343 11.10 -3.50 -45.66
N PHE A 344 9.93 -3.67 -45.03
CA PHE A 344 9.63 -3.25 -43.66
C PHE A 344 9.46 -1.74 -43.42
N HIS A 345 9.46 -0.88 -44.45
CA HIS A 345 9.24 0.56 -44.28
C HIS A 345 7.99 0.89 -43.44
N ILE A 346 6.86 0.24 -43.70
CA ILE A 346 5.61 0.44 -42.96
C ILE A 346 5.80 0.12 -41.46
N ILE A 347 6.54 -0.95 -41.14
CA ILE A 347 6.83 -1.35 -39.77
C ILE A 347 7.79 -0.36 -39.10
N THR A 348 8.81 0.10 -39.82
CA THR A 348 9.75 1.12 -39.34
C THR A 348 9.06 2.45 -39.06
N TYR A 349 8.17 2.91 -39.94
CA TYR A 349 7.37 4.12 -39.74
C TYR A 349 6.40 3.96 -38.56
N GLY A 350 5.72 2.81 -38.46
CA GLY A 350 4.83 2.51 -37.34
C GLY A 350 5.56 2.51 -35.99
N LEU A 351 6.72 1.86 -35.92
CA LEU A 351 7.57 1.86 -34.73
C LEU A 351 8.08 3.26 -34.39
N GLY A 352 8.50 4.04 -35.40
CA GLY A 352 8.96 5.41 -35.22
C GLY A 352 7.88 6.34 -34.65
N ILE A 353 6.66 6.27 -35.20
CA ILE A 353 5.51 7.03 -34.69
C ILE A 353 5.16 6.59 -33.27
N TYR A 354 5.16 5.29 -32.99
CA TYR A 354 4.90 4.75 -31.65
C TYR A 354 5.92 5.25 -30.61
N LEU A 355 7.21 5.21 -30.93
CA LEU A 355 8.28 5.70 -30.07
C LEU A 355 8.22 7.22 -29.88
N LEU A 356 7.90 7.97 -30.94
CA LEU A 356 7.70 9.42 -30.86
C LEU A 356 6.50 9.78 -29.97
N ASN A 357 5.40 9.03 -30.07
CA ASN A 357 4.23 9.23 -29.22
C ASN A 357 4.53 8.95 -27.74
N LEU A 358 5.26 7.88 -27.43
CA LEU A 358 5.77 7.59 -26.08
C LEU A 358 6.66 8.73 -25.56
N PHE A 359 7.56 9.24 -26.40
CA PHE A 359 8.47 10.32 -26.03
C PHE A 359 7.74 11.67 -25.79
N ILE A 360 6.76 12.00 -26.62
CA ILE A 360 5.90 13.18 -26.41
C ILE A 360 5.08 13.01 -25.13
N GLY A 361 4.53 11.82 -24.86
CA GLY A 361 3.85 11.51 -23.60
C GLY A 361 4.76 11.64 -22.38
N PHE A 362 6.04 11.28 -22.50
CA PHE A 362 7.05 11.51 -21.47
C PHE A 362 7.36 13.01 -21.25
N LEU A 363 7.42 13.80 -22.32
CA LEU A 363 7.70 15.24 -22.25
C LEU A 363 6.49 16.10 -21.84
N SER A 364 5.28 15.55 -21.89
CA SER A 364 4.03 16.23 -21.53
C SER A 364 3.32 15.57 -20.34
N PRO A 365 3.96 15.46 -19.17
CA PRO A 365 3.29 14.91 -18.00
C PRO A 365 2.07 15.78 -17.66
N GLN A 366 0.87 15.20 -17.69
CA GLN A 366 -0.38 15.84 -17.27
C GLN A 366 -0.47 16.08 -15.75
N VAL A 367 0.65 15.91 -15.03
CA VAL A 367 0.72 16.03 -13.58
C VAL A 367 1.31 17.38 -13.23
N PHE A 368 0.67 18.06 -12.26
CA PHE A 368 1.10 19.35 -11.73
C PHE A 368 2.60 19.34 -11.38
N TRP A 369 3.42 19.93 -12.26
CA TRP A 369 4.89 19.90 -12.23
C TRP A 369 5.52 20.24 -10.87
N PRO A 370 4.96 21.15 -10.04
CA PRO A 370 5.45 21.39 -8.69
C PRO A 370 5.45 20.14 -7.78
N ILE A 371 4.46 19.24 -7.92
CA ILE A 371 4.41 17.98 -7.15
C ILE A 371 5.49 17.01 -7.63
N LEU A 372 5.71 16.92 -8.95
CA LEU A 372 6.75 16.06 -9.51
C LEU A 372 8.15 16.54 -9.09
N LEU A 373 8.35 17.86 -9.08
CA LEU A 373 9.59 18.48 -8.60
C LEU A 373 9.79 18.23 -7.10
N MET A 374 8.74 18.35 -6.28
CA MET A 374 8.81 18.00 -4.87
C MET A 374 9.13 16.51 -4.66
N TYR A 375 8.55 15.62 -5.47
CA TYR A 375 8.82 14.19 -5.41
C TYR A 375 10.25 13.86 -5.83
N PHE A 376 10.75 14.49 -6.90
CA PHE A 376 12.14 14.39 -7.32
C PHE A 376 13.09 14.88 -6.23
N ILE A 377 12.86 16.07 -5.66
CA ILE A 377 13.71 16.61 -4.59
C ILE A 377 13.69 15.67 -3.37
N LEU A 378 12.52 15.17 -2.97
CA LEU A 378 12.36 14.25 -1.85
C LEU A 378 13.13 12.94 -2.10
N LEU A 379 12.87 12.28 -3.23
CA LEU A 379 13.54 11.03 -3.60
C LEU A 379 15.03 11.23 -3.75
N PHE A 380 15.48 12.26 -4.48
CA PHE A 380 16.89 12.59 -4.65
C PHE A 380 17.59 12.80 -3.30
N THR A 381 16.96 13.54 -2.39
CA THR A 381 17.53 13.77 -1.06
C THR A 381 17.58 12.48 -0.24
N LEU A 382 16.57 11.60 -0.34
CA LEU A 382 16.53 10.33 0.38
C LEU A 382 17.54 9.31 -0.17
N THR A 383 17.62 9.16 -1.49
CA THR A 383 18.52 8.20 -2.16
C THR A 383 19.97 8.67 -2.10
N MET A 384 20.22 9.97 -2.25
CA MET A 384 21.57 10.54 -2.20
C MET A 384 22.00 10.96 -0.80
N LYS A 385 21.20 10.72 0.25
CA LYS A 385 21.52 11.14 1.63
C LYS A 385 22.91 10.70 2.08
N ARG A 386 23.30 9.45 1.78
CA ARG A 386 24.62 8.91 2.12
C ARG A 386 25.72 9.55 1.30
N GLN A 387 25.50 9.75 0.00
CA GLN A 387 26.42 10.40 -0.93
C GLN A 387 26.65 11.86 -0.54
N ILE A 388 25.60 12.63 -0.27
CA ILE A 388 25.67 14.03 0.18
C ILE A 388 26.42 14.12 1.51
N LYS A 389 26.11 13.25 2.48
CA LYS A 389 26.81 13.24 3.78
C LYS A 389 28.30 12.90 3.62
N HIS A 390 28.64 11.99 2.71
CA HIS A 390 30.02 11.64 2.38
C HIS A 390 30.74 12.81 1.68
N MET A 391 30.09 13.44 0.70
CA MET A 391 30.61 14.61 -0.03
C MET A 391 30.85 15.80 0.91
N CYS A 392 29.92 16.10 1.82
CA CYS A 392 30.10 17.14 2.84
C CYS A 392 31.21 16.79 3.85
N LYS A 393 31.33 15.52 4.24
CA LYS A 393 32.38 15.06 5.16
C LYS A 393 33.78 15.17 4.54
N HIS A 394 33.88 15.01 3.22
CA HIS A 394 35.14 14.98 2.48
C HIS A 394 35.34 16.19 1.54
N ASN A 395 34.54 17.26 1.70
CA ASN A 395 34.60 18.49 0.89
C ASN A 395 34.59 18.28 -0.64
N TYR A 396 33.96 17.22 -1.14
CA TYR A 396 33.70 17.02 -2.57
C TYR A 396 32.47 17.84 -3.01
N VAL A 397 32.59 19.16 -3.10
CA VAL A 397 31.57 20.00 -3.76
C VAL A 397 31.94 20.09 -5.25
N PRO A 398 30.99 20.06 -6.21
CA PRO A 398 31.30 20.03 -7.65
C PRO A 398 31.94 21.32 -8.19
N TRP A 399 32.18 22.31 -7.34
CA TRP A 399 32.69 23.64 -7.69
C TRP A 399 33.92 23.96 -6.85
N SER A 400 34.96 23.14 -6.95
CA SER A 400 36.31 23.50 -6.49
C SER A 400 37.11 24.07 -7.67
N SER A 401 37.16 25.40 -7.79
CA SER A 401 38.06 26.06 -8.73
C SER A 401 39.48 26.08 -8.14
N GLY A 402 40.30 25.09 -8.50
CA GLY A 402 41.72 25.04 -8.15
C GLY A 402 42.27 23.62 -8.21
N LYS A 403 43.45 23.44 -8.80
CA LYS A 403 44.15 22.14 -8.82
C LYS A 403 44.60 21.78 -7.41
N GLU A 404 44.11 20.66 -6.87
CA GLU A 404 44.70 20.07 -5.67
C GLU A 404 46.06 19.47 -6.01
N VAL A 405 47.13 20.05 -5.48
CA VAL A 405 48.48 19.48 -5.50
C VAL A 405 48.54 18.49 -4.35
N HIS A 406 48.62 17.19 -4.66
CA HIS A 406 48.89 16.17 -3.66
C HIS A 406 50.25 16.43 -3.01
N LYS A 407 50.26 16.60 -1.69
CA LYS A 407 51.50 16.59 -0.93
C LYS A 407 51.94 15.14 -0.81
N ASP A 408 53.08 14.82 -1.42
CA ASP A 408 53.78 13.57 -1.21
C ASP A 408 54.02 13.36 0.28
N PHE A 409 53.60 12.19 0.78
CA PHE A 409 53.92 11.72 2.12
C PHE A 409 55.42 11.44 2.20
N LYS A 410 56.12 12.14 3.09
CA LYS A 410 57.46 11.77 3.59
C LYS A 410 57.33 11.05 4.92
#